data_AF-A0A0P9RJZ4-F1
#
_entry.id   AF-A0A0P9RJZ4-F1
#
_cell.length_a   1.000
_cell.length_b   1.000
_cell.length_c   1.000
_cell.angle_alpha   90.00
_cell.angle_beta   90.00
_cell.angle_gamma   90.00
#
_symmetry.space_group_name_H-M   'P 1'
#
loop_
_entity.id
_entity.type
_entity.pdbx_description
1 polymer ?
#
loop_
_entity_poly.entity_id
_entity_poly.type
_entity_poly.pdbx_seq_one_letter_code
_entity_poly.pdbx_strand_id
1 'polypeptide(L)' 'MGIAGLTTTVRYIAGNNVTTGAGYEGREPERDLDIGYAFRSGTLSGLGVRLRNVMARSNYRSDIDENRLILTYTWWLL' A
#
# COMPACT_ATOMS: atom_id res chain seq x y z
N MET A 1 20.48 -7.18 7.57
CA MET A 1 20.70 -6.84 6.15
C MET A 1 19.96 -5.55 5.87
N GLY A 2 20.66 -4.40 5.87
CA GLY A 2 20.03 -3.10 6.14
C GLY A 2 20.41 -2.05 5.12
N ILE A 3 19.57 -1.88 4.09
CA ILE A 3 19.58 -0.67 3.28
C ILE A 3 18.90 0.41 4.13
N ALA A 4 19.69 1.29 4.74
CA ALA A 4 19.15 2.36 5.57
C ALA A 4 18.17 3.22 4.76
N GLY A 5 16.97 3.43 5.30
CA GLY A 5 15.90 4.17 4.64
C GLY A 5 14.94 3.32 3.81
N LEU A 6 15.27 2.05 3.49
CA LEU A 6 14.34 1.13 2.82
C LEU A 6 13.30 0.59 3.83
N THR A 7 12.03 0.63 3.44
CA THR A 7 10.92 0.01 4.15
C THR A 7 10.11 -0.84 3.19
N THR A 8 9.74 -2.05 3.61
CA THR A 8 8.87 -2.92 2.82
C THR A 8 7.75 -3.44 3.71
N THR A 9 6.52 -3.44 3.22
CA THR A 9 5.38 -4.07 3.87
C THR A 9 4.64 -4.92 2.86
N VAL A 10 4.33 -6.15 3.24
CA VAL A 10 3.45 -7.03 2.48
C VAL A 10 2.33 -7.45 3.41
N ARG A 11 1.09 -7.30 2.94
CA ARG A 11 -0.10 -7.68 3.68
C ARG A 11 -1.02 -8.49 2.78
N TYR A 12 -1.66 -9.49 3.37
CA TYR A 12 -2.79 -10.20 2.78
C TYR A 12 -3.94 -10.15 3.75
N ILE A 13 -5.11 -9.71 3.30
CA ILE A 13 -6.35 -9.65 4.06
C ILE A 13 -7.35 -10.56 3.36
N ALA A 14 -8.14 -11.30 4.13
CA ALA A 14 -9.27 -12.04 3.62
C ALA A 14 -10.53 -11.69 4.43
N GLY A 15 -11.48 -11.02 3.79
CA GLY A 15 -12.81 -10.76 4.32
C GLY A 15 -13.80 -11.85 3.92
N ASN A 16 -14.73 -12.16 4.82
CA ASN A 16 -15.81 -13.12 4.63
C ASN A 16 -17.06 -12.72 5.43
N ASN A 17 -18.13 -13.50 5.32
CA ASN A 17 -19.42 -13.32 6.00
C ASN A 17 -20.10 -11.97 5.72
N VAL A 18 -19.86 -11.39 4.54
CA VAL A 18 -20.47 -10.11 4.15
C VAL A 18 -21.91 -10.35 3.69
N THR A 19 -22.85 -9.55 4.21
CA THR A 19 -24.25 -9.55 3.73
C THR A 19 -24.36 -8.74 2.44
N THR A 20 -24.60 -9.43 1.32
CA THR A 20 -24.58 -8.81 -0.03
C THR A 20 -25.94 -8.28 -0.49
N GLY A 21 -27.03 -8.70 0.15
CA GLY A 21 -28.41 -8.44 -0.32
C GLY A 21 -28.85 -9.28 -1.53
N ALA A 22 -27.96 -10.11 -2.08
CA ALA A 22 -28.21 -10.96 -3.26
C ALA A 22 -28.37 -12.46 -2.92
N GLY A 23 -28.51 -12.80 -1.64
CA GLY A 23 -28.78 -14.17 -1.19
C GLY A 23 -27.55 -15.09 -1.11
N TYR A 24 -26.34 -14.55 -1.24
CA TYR A 24 -25.08 -15.28 -1.04
C TYR A 24 -24.11 -14.53 -0.12
N GLU A 25 -23.14 -15.25 0.45
CA GLU A 25 -22.09 -14.71 1.31
C GLU A 25 -21.02 -13.96 0.49
N GLY A 26 -20.72 -12.73 0.86
CA GLY A 26 -19.64 -11.96 0.25
C GLY A 26 -18.26 -12.31 0.82
N ARG A 27 -17.27 -12.42 -0.06
CA ARG A 27 -15.86 -12.71 0.26
C ARG A 27 -14.94 -11.78 -0.53
N GLU A 28 -13.87 -11.35 0.10
CA GLU A 28 -12.96 -10.36 -0.47
C GLU A 28 -11.51 -10.55 0.01
N PRO A 29 -10.64 -11.19 -0.78
CA PRO A 29 -9.21 -11.15 -0.53
C PRO A 29 -8.57 -9.88 -1.11
N GLU A 30 -7.62 -9.31 -0.36
CA GLU A 30 -6.81 -8.15 -0.77
C GLU A 30 -5.33 -8.42 -0.48
N ARG A 31 -4.46 -8.03 -1.42
CA ARG A 31 -3.00 -8.03 -1.25
C ARG A 31 -2.47 -6.62 -1.40
N ASP A 32 -1.67 -6.20 -0.43
CA ASP A 32 -0.91 -4.96 -0.49
C ASP A 32 0.59 -5.24 -0.52
N LEU A 33 1.28 -4.52 -1.40
CA LEU A 33 2.73 -4.38 -1.41
C LEU A 33 3.08 -2.90 -1.29
N ASP A 34 3.87 -2.55 -0.28
CA ASP A 34 4.42 -1.22 -0.07
C ASP A 34 5.94 -1.31 -0.08
N ILE A 35 6.59 -0.52 -0.94
CA ILE A 35 8.03 -0.37 -0.96
C ILE A 35 8.33 1.13 -0.88
N GLY A 36 9.07 1.52 0.14
CA GLY A 36 9.43 2.90 0.41
C GLY A 36 10.93 3.07 0.61
N TYR A 37 11.45 4.23 0.22
CA TYR A 37 12.83 4.62 0.47
C TYR A 37 12.91 6.07 0.94
N ALA A 38 13.61 6.31 2.04
CA ALA A 38 13.87 7.65 2.58
C ALA A 38 15.35 8.02 2.49
N PHE A 39 15.64 9.12 1.80
CA PHE A 39 16.97 9.71 1.70
C PHE A 39 17.29 10.45 3.01
N ARG A 40 18.31 9.99 3.73
CA ARG A 40 18.70 10.52 5.06
C ARG A 40 19.93 11.43 5.03
N SER A 41 20.59 11.57 3.89
CA SER A 41 21.81 12.36 3.72
C SER A 41 21.96 12.87 2.28
N GLY A 42 22.92 13.78 2.08
CA GLY A 42 23.20 14.37 0.77
C GLY A 42 22.14 15.37 0.32
N THR A 43 22.17 15.71 -0.97
CA THR A 43 21.33 16.75 -1.58
C THR A 43 19.84 16.44 -1.57
N LEU A 44 19.48 15.15 -1.50
CA LEU A 44 18.09 14.69 -1.45
C LEU A 44 17.62 14.37 -0.03
N SER A 45 18.39 14.71 1.01
CA SER A 45 17.98 14.48 2.40
C SER A 45 16.59 15.08 2.67
N GLY A 46 15.72 14.30 3.29
CA GLY A 46 14.32 14.67 3.53
C GLY A 46 13.33 14.20 2.45
N LEU A 47 13.82 13.73 1.31
CA LEU A 47 13.00 13.08 0.28
C LEU A 47 12.64 11.65 0.69
N GLY A 48 11.37 11.30 0.49
CA GLY A 48 10.83 9.96 0.60
C GLY A 48 10.09 9.59 -0.68
N VAL A 49 10.30 8.38 -1.16
CA VAL A 49 9.58 7.79 -2.29
C VAL A 49 8.88 6.54 -1.79
N ARG A 50 7.61 6.36 -2.17
CA ARG A 50 6.86 5.15 -1.86
C ARG A 50 6.04 4.70 -3.06
N LEU A 51 6.16 3.41 -3.36
CA LEU A 51 5.35 2.69 -4.31
C LEU A 51 4.40 1.78 -3.55
N ARG A 52 3.11 1.84 -3.88
CA ARG A 52 2.10 0.92 -3.35
C ARG A 52 1.39 0.23 -4.50
N ASN A 53 1.28 -1.08 -4.42
CA ASN A 53 0.44 -1.88 -5.29
C ASN A 53 -0.60 -2.61 -4.44
N VAL A 54 -1.87 -2.47 -4.83
CA VAL A 54 -3.00 -3.15 -4.18
C VAL A 54 -3.72 -3.97 -5.22
N MET A 55 -4.07 -5.20 -4.86
CA MET A 55 -4.94 -6.07 -5.63
C MET A 55 -6.05 -6.57 -4.72
N ALA A 56 -7.27 -6.08 -4.92
CA ALA A 56 -8.45 -6.49 -4.20
C ALA A 56 -9.40 -7.23 -5.14
N ARG A 57 -9.88 -8.40 -4.72
CA ARG A 57 -10.85 -9.21 -5.45
C ARG A 57 -12.12 -9.32 -4.63
N SER A 58 -13.27 -9.41 -5.29
CA SER A 58 -14.55 -9.55 -4.60
C SER A 58 -15.55 -10.36 -5.42
N ASN A 59 -16.37 -11.18 -4.77
CA ASN A 59 -17.50 -11.83 -5.42
C ASN A 59 -18.80 -11.00 -5.39
N TYR A 60 -18.76 -9.79 -4.82
CA TYR A 60 -19.95 -8.96 -4.60
C TYR A 60 -19.75 -7.47 -4.91
N ARG A 61 -18.53 -7.09 -5.32
CA ARG A 61 -18.13 -5.75 -5.81
C ARG A 61 -17.18 -5.92 -6.99
N SER A 62 -16.90 -4.84 -7.70
CA SER A 62 -15.86 -4.84 -8.73
C SER A 62 -14.49 -5.08 -8.13
N ASP A 63 -13.67 -5.86 -8.84
CA ASP A 63 -12.26 -6.02 -8.55
C ASP A 63 -11.50 -4.69 -8.71
N ILE A 64 -10.41 -4.54 -7.94
CA ILE A 64 -9.57 -3.34 -7.97
C ILE A 64 -8.10 -3.75 -8.07
N ASP A 65 -7.41 -3.17 -9.04
CA ASP A 65 -5.95 -3.14 -9.11
C ASP A 65 -5.50 -1.67 -9.03
N GLU A 66 -4.82 -1.28 -7.94
CA GLU A 66 -4.37 0.10 -7.69
C GLU A 66 -2.84 0.19 -7.66
N ASN A 67 -2.28 1.23 -8.28
CA ASN A 67 -0.88 1.59 -8.14
C ASN A 67 -0.77 3.05 -7.70
N ARG A 68 0.04 3.30 -6.67
CA ARG A 68 0.31 4.64 -6.15
C ARG A 68 1.80 4.91 -6.09
N LEU A 69 2.22 6.03 -6.67
CA LEU A 69 3.53 6.62 -6.46
C LEU A 69 3.36 7.84 -5.56
N ILE A 70 4.06 7.85 -4.44
CA ILE A 70 3.99 8.91 -3.43
C ILE A 70 5.39 9.49 -3.27
N LEU A 71 5.47 10.81 -3.39
CA LEU A 71 6.69 11.59 -3.13
C LEU A 71 6.41 12.49 -1.94
N THR A 72 7.29 12.46 -0.96
CA THR A 72 7.21 13.31 0.23
C THR A 72 8.55 14.01 0.39
N TYR A 73 8.53 15.31 0.65
CA TYR A 73 9.73 16.04 1.03
C TYR A 73 9.48 16.80 2.31
N THR A 74 10.31 16.55 3.32
CA THR A 74 10.26 17.24 4.61
C THR A 74 11.48 18.13 4.75
N TRP A 75 11.26 19.37 5.17
CA TRP A 75 12.28 20.38 5.40
C TRP A 75 11.95 21.18 6.66
N TRP A 76 12.97 21.76 7.29
CA TRP A 76 12.83 22.59 8.47
C TRP A 76 12.80 24.06 8.06
N LEU A 77 11.84 24.80 8.61
CA LEU A 77 11.71 26.24 8.41
C LEU A 77 12.24 26.95 9.67
N LEU A 78 13.56 27.13 9.71
CA LEU A 78 14.35 27.72 10.82
C LEU A 78 14.55 26.80 12.04
#